data_AF-A0A9W8ANY5-F1
#
_entry.id   AF-A0A9W8ANY5-F1
#
_cell.length_a   1.000
_cell.length_b   1.000
_cell.length_c   1.000
_cell.angle_alpha   90.00
_cell.angle_beta   90.00
_cell.angle_gamma   90.00
#
_symmetry.space_group_name_H-M   'P 1'
#
loop_
_entity.id
_entity.type
_entity.pdbx_description
1 polymer ?
#
loop_
_entity_poly.entity_id
_entity_poly.type
_entity_poly.pdbx_seq_one_letter_code
_entity_poly.pdbx_strand_id
1 'polypeptide(L)'
;RYPRKFRSTFSQLPHMTPEAMHLMEQLLQFNPKQRLSAQQALEHPYFTSEQPKPAPPEEIPLIDGDWHEYEYKAKRKQQLRQQRMMEAAARQSTTGTK
;
A
#
# COMPACT_ATOMS: atom_id res chain seq x y z
N ARG A 1 -3.25 4.34 -29.38
CA ARG A 1 -4.20 4.84 -28.35
C ARG A 1 -4.14 3.89 -27.17
N TYR A 2 -3.71 4.33 -25.98
CA TYR A 2 -3.65 3.44 -24.81
C TYR A 2 -5.08 3.16 -24.29
N PRO A 3 -5.44 1.89 -24.05
CA PRO A 3 -6.77 1.56 -23.55
C PRO A 3 -6.94 2.01 -22.09
N ARG A 4 -8.15 2.50 -21.73
CA ARG A 4 -8.52 2.75 -20.34
C ARG A 4 -8.72 1.40 -19.63
N LYS A 5 -7.72 0.97 -18.86
CA LYS A 5 -7.73 -0.33 -18.15
C LYS A 5 -8.24 -0.25 -16.72
N PHE A 6 -8.36 0.94 -16.14
CA PHE A 6 -8.68 1.13 -14.72
C PHE A 6 -9.90 0.31 -14.28
N ARG A 7 -11.07 0.55 -14.90
CA ARG A 7 -12.28 -0.20 -14.58
C ARG A 7 -12.13 -1.71 -14.72
N SER A 8 -11.57 -2.19 -15.83
CA SER A 8 -11.39 -3.64 -16.05
C SER A 8 -10.46 -4.30 -15.03
N THR A 9 -9.50 -3.55 -14.49
CA THR A 9 -8.53 -4.06 -13.51
C THR A 9 -9.12 -4.09 -12.10
N PHE A 10 -9.91 -3.09 -11.73
CA PHE A 10 -10.32 -2.89 -10.34
C PHE A 10 -11.79 -3.19 -10.05
N SER A 11 -12.62 -3.42 -11.06
CA SER A 11 -14.07 -3.67 -10.86
C SER A 11 -14.39 -4.94 -10.08
N GLN A 12 -13.48 -5.91 -10.05
CA GLN A 12 -13.68 -7.19 -9.36
C GLN A 12 -13.17 -7.17 -7.91
N LEU A 13 -12.62 -6.06 -7.43
CA LEU A 13 -12.19 -5.96 -6.04
C LEU A 13 -13.41 -6.03 -5.09
N PRO A 14 -13.33 -6.79 -3.99
CA PRO A 14 -14.47 -7.08 -3.13
C PRO A 14 -15.10 -5.84 -2.48
N HIS A 15 -14.32 -4.77 -2.28
CA HIS A 15 -14.77 -3.52 -1.64
C HIS A 15 -14.91 -2.37 -2.63
N MET A 16 -14.88 -2.64 -3.94
CA MET A 16 -15.00 -1.61 -4.96
C MET A 16 -16.48 -1.36 -5.28
N THR A 17 -17.06 -0.37 -4.64
CA THR A 17 -18.41 0.12 -4.92
C THR A 17 -18.44 0.96 -6.21
N PRO A 18 -19.63 1.19 -6.80
CA PRO A 18 -19.77 2.09 -7.94
C PRO A 18 -19.26 3.52 -7.65
N GLU A 19 -19.54 4.07 -6.46
CA GLU A 19 -19.08 5.42 -6.11
C GLU A 19 -17.59 5.45 -5.78
N ALA A 20 -17.03 4.39 -5.19
CA ALA A 20 -15.57 4.27 -5.03
C ALA A 20 -14.86 4.26 -6.38
N MET A 21 -15.39 3.47 -7.33
CA MET A 21 -14.86 3.40 -8.68
C MET A 21 -14.92 4.77 -9.37
N HIS A 22 -16.05 5.48 -9.24
CA HIS A 22 -16.22 6.80 -9.81
C HIS A 22 -15.27 7.83 -9.20
N LEU A 23 -15.17 7.89 -7.87
CA LEU A 23 -14.26 8.78 -7.16
C LEU A 23 -12.81 8.58 -7.61
N MET A 24 -12.37 7.32 -7.69
CA MET A 24 -11.02 6.98 -8.13
C MET A 24 -10.74 7.40 -9.57
N GLU A 25 -11.71 7.25 -10.49
CA GLU A 25 -11.55 7.74 -11.87
C GLU A 25 -11.35 9.26 -11.93
N GLN A 26 -11.99 10.01 -11.03
CA GLN A 26 -11.86 11.47 -10.96
C GLN A 26 -10.56 11.92 -10.26
N LEU A 27 -10.09 11.18 -9.26
CA LEU A 27 -8.80 11.45 -8.58
C LEU A 27 -7.60 11.07 -9.47
N LEU A 28 -7.74 10.04 -10.29
CA LEU A 28 -6.68 9.54 -11.17
C LEU A 28 -6.73 10.15 -12.59
N GLN A 29 -7.38 11.29 -12.75
CA GLN A 29 -7.34 12.03 -14.02
C GLN A 29 -5.90 12.44 -14.35
N PHE A 30 -5.51 12.15 -15.60
CA PHE A 30 -4.18 12.48 -16.11
C PHE A 30 -3.97 13.99 -16.19
N ASN A 31 -4.98 14.72 -16.67
CA ASN A 31 -4.94 16.18 -16.70
C ASN A 31 -5.23 16.73 -15.29
N PRO A 32 -4.28 17.44 -14.65
CA PRO A 32 -4.48 17.96 -13.29
C PRO A 32 -5.61 18.99 -13.21
N LYS A 33 -5.92 19.70 -14.31
CA LYS A 33 -7.03 20.67 -14.35
C LYS A 33 -8.41 20.00 -14.31
N GLN A 34 -8.49 18.70 -14.63
CA GLN A 34 -9.71 17.90 -14.59
C GLN A 34 -9.80 17.02 -13.34
N ARG A 35 -8.72 16.95 -12.54
CA ARG A 35 -8.66 16.16 -11.32
C ARG A 35 -9.45 16.88 -10.22
N LEU A 36 -10.20 16.13 -9.43
CA LEU A 36 -10.88 16.68 -8.26
C LEU A 36 -9.88 17.32 -7.29
N SER A 37 -10.30 18.45 -6.72
CA SER A 37 -9.64 19.00 -5.53
C SER A 37 -9.99 18.16 -4.29
N ALA A 38 -9.23 18.33 -3.20
CA ALA A 38 -9.52 17.66 -1.95
C ALA A 38 -10.92 18.00 -1.41
N GLN A 39 -11.34 19.26 -1.51
CA GLN A 39 -12.67 19.70 -1.08
C GLN A 39 -13.77 18.99 -1.89
N GLN A 40 -13.65 18.98 -3.22
CA GLN A 40 -14.65 18.32 -4.07
C GLN A 40 -14.69 16.81 -3.85
N ALA A 41 -13.53 16.19 -3.56
CA ALA A 41 -13.46 14.78 -3.24
C ALA A 41 -14.22 14.45 -1.95
N LEU A 42 -14.12 15.28 -0.91
CA LEU A 42 -14.83 15.09 0.36
C LEU A 42 -16.35 15.25 0.23
N GLU A 43 -16.83 16.00 -0.76
CA GLU A 43 -18.25 16.17 -1.07
C GLU A 43 -18.83 14.99 -1.88
N HIS A 44 -18.00 14.06 -2.36
CA HIS A 44 -18.41 12.95 -3.22
C HIS A 44 -19.37 11.95 -2.52
N PRO A 45 -20.35 11.34 -3.23
CA PRO A 45 -21.29 10.36 -2.66
C PRO A 45 -20.65 9.19 -1.90
N TYR A 46 -19.45 8.78 -2.31
CA TYR A 46 -18.62 7.80 -1.61
C TYR A 46 -18.44 8.14 -0.12
N PHE A 47 -18.24 9.41 0.23
CA PHE A 47 -18.06 9.83 1.64
C PHE A 47 -19.37 10.28 2.30
N THR A 48 -20.32 10.80 1.52
CA THR A 48 -21.51 11.47 2.07
C THR A 48 -22.75 10.58 2.11
N SER A 49 -22.82 9.54 1.27
CA SER A 49 -24.02 8.72 1.07
C SER A 49 -23.78 7.21 1.27
N GLU A 50 -22.60 6.70 0.91
CA GLU A 50 -22.30 5.27 1.07
C GLU A 50 -22.08 4.84 2.53
N GLN A 51 -22.21 3.53 2.75
CA GLN A 51 -21.87 2.87 4.01
C GLN A 51 -20.69 1.89 3.80
N PRO A 52 -19.87 1.63 4.83
CA PRO A 52 -19.91 2.26 6.16
C PRO A 52 -19.46 3.72 6.11
N LYS A 53 -19.93 4.52 7.08
CA LYS A 53 -19.43 5.88 7.26
C LYS A 53 -17.97 5.87 7.71
N PRO A 54 -17.23 6.98 7.53
CA PRO A 54 -15.89 7.11 8.08
C PRO A 54 -15.88 6.78 9.58
N ALA A 55 -15.06 5.82 9.96
CA ALA A 55 -14.89 5.42 11.36
C ALA A 55 -13.99 6.45 12.08
N PRO A 56 -14.29 6.76 13.35
CA PRO A 56 -13.40 7.59 14.16
C PRO A 56 -12.09 6.83 14.48
N PRO A 57 -11.00 7.53 14.80
CA PRO A 57 -9.69 6.90 15.01
C PRO A 57 -9.68 5.79 16.07
N GLU A 58 -10.55 5.87 17.06
CA GLU A 58 -10.67 4.91 18.17
C GLU A 58 -11.18 3.53 17.72
N GLU A 59 -11.88 3.46 16.57
CA GLU A 59 -12.37 2.21 16.00
C GLU A 59 -11.34 1.52 15.10
N ILE A 60 -10.21 2.19 14.81
CA ILE A 60 -9.13 1.58 14.03
C ILE A 60 -8.47 0.50 14.90
N PRO A 61 -8.40 -0.76 14.45
CA PRO A 61 -7.78 -1.83 15.23
C PRO A 61 -6.34 -1.47 15.60
N LEU A 62 -6.01 -1.59 16.88
CA LEU A 62 -4.63 -1.55 17.34
C LEU A 62 -3.92 -2.79 16.81
N ILE A 63 -3.02 -2.58 15.86
CA ILE A 63 -2.16 -3.64 15.34
C ILE A 63 -0.90 -3.64 16.21
N ASP A 64 -0.67 -4.73 16.93
CA ASP A 64 0.57 -4.90 17.68
C ASP A 64 1.78 -4.94 16.73
N GLY A 65 2.79 -4.14 17.04
CA GLY A 65 4.08 -4.13 16.38
C GLY A 65 4.44 -2.85 15.65
N ASP A 66 5.74 -2.78 15.34
CA ASP A 66 6.42 -1.69 14.66
C ASP A 66 6.30 -1.85 13.14
N TRP A 67 5.28 -1.21 12.57
CA TRP A 67 4.99 -1.21 11.13
C TRP A 67 5.57 0.01 10.41
N HIS A 68 6.48 0.73 11.05
CA HIS A 68 7.20 1.81 10.41
C HIS A 68 8.18 1.27 9.37
N GLU A 69 8.10 1.77 8.14
CA GLU A 69 8.98 1.37 7.03
C GLU A 69 10.47 1.44 7.43
N TYR A 70 10.82 2.40 8.29
CA TYR A 70 12.16 2.57 8.84
C TYR A 70 12.66 1.34 9.60
N GLU A 71 11.87 0.83 10.54
CA GLU A 71 12.23 -0.33 11.38
C GLU A 71 12.27 -1.60 10.55
N TYR A 72 11.34 -1.74 9.59
CA TYR A 72 11.35 -2.84 8.63
C TYR A 72 12.64 -2.85 7.79
N LYS A 73 13.04 -1.69 7.24
CA LYS A 73 14.27 -1.55 6.47
C LYS A 73 15.52 -1.83 7.31
N ALA A 74 15.53 -1.39 8.57
CA ALA A 74 16.64 -1.64 9.50
C ALA A 74 16.80 -3.14 9.81
N LYS A 75 15.70 -3.83 10.16
CA LYS A 75 15.68 -5.28 10.41
C LYS A 75 16.17 -6.06 9.18
N ARG A 76 15.65 -5.74 7.99
CA ARG A 76 16.08 -6.36 6.73
C ARG A 76 17.58 -6.17 6.46
N LYS A 77 18.11 -4.96 6.67
CA LYS A 77 19.55 -4.66 6.51
C LYS A 77 20.40 -5.45 7.51
N GLN A 78 19.96 -5.57 8.77
CA GLN A 78 20.65 -6.34 9.80
C GLN A 78 20.66 -7.84 9.47
N GLN A 79 19.52 -8.41 9.06
CA GLN A 79 19.40 -9.81 8.64
C GLN A 79 20.32 -10.13 7.47
N LEU A 80 20.34 -9.27 6.43
CA LEU A 80 21.25 -9.43 5.28
C LEU A 80 22.73 -9.40 5.71
N ARG A 81 23.10 -8.54 6.68
CA ARG A 81 24.47 -8.50 7.22
C ARG A 81 24.82 -9.78 7.98
N GLN A 82 23.93 -10.26 8.85
CA GLN A 82 24.13 -11.51 9.59
C GLN A 82 24.25 -12.71 8.66
N GLN A 83 23.40 -12.79 7.63
CA GLN A 83 23.43 -13.89 6.66
C GLN A 83 24.77 -13.94 5.90
N ARG A 84 25.29 -12.78 5.48
CA ARG A 84 26.62 -12.67 4.87
C ARG A 84 27.75 -13.08 5.81
N MET A 85 27.67 -12.71 7.09
CA MET A 85 28.67 -13.10 8.09
C MET A 85 28.65 -14.61 8.32
N MET A 86 27.48 -15.23 8.45
CA MET A 86 27.35 -16.68 8.60
C MET A 86 27.87 -17.43 7.38
N GLU A 87 27.56 -16.97 6.17
CA GLU A 87 28.06 -17.57 4.94
C GLU A 87 29.59 -17.47 4.83
N ALA A 88 30.17 -16.32 5.18
CA ALA A 88 31.63 -16.16 5.21
C ALA A 88 32.30 -17.08 6.23
N ALA A 89 31.72 -17.25 7.42
CA ALA A 89 32.22 -18.17 8.45
C ALA A 89 32.13 -19.64 7.99
N ALA A 90 31.03 -20.04 7.34
CA ALA A 90 30.85 -21.38 6.80
C ALA A 90 31.84 -21.71 5.66
N ARG A 91 32.25 -20.71 4.87
CA ARG A 91 33.29 -20.90 3.83
C ARG A 91 34.69 -21.10 4.39
N GLN A 92 34.98 -20.54 5.57
CA GLN A 92 36.28 -20.69 6.23
C GLN A 92 36.41 -22.03 6.96
N SER A 93 35.32 -22.59 7.50
CA SER A 93 35.35 -23.89 8.17
C SER A 93 35.50 -25.07 7.21
N THR A 94 35.10 -24.94 5.93
CA THR A 94 35.26 -25.99 4.92
C THR A 94 36.65 -26.05 4.29
N THR A 95 37.48 -25.01 4.47
CA THR A 95 38.84 -24.95 3.91
C THR A 95 39.92 -25.51 4.85
N GLY A 96 39.57 -25.90 6.09
CA GLY A 96 40.50 -26.38 7.11
C GLY A 96 40.54 -27.90 7.36
N THR A 97 39.78 -28.72 6.63
CA THR A 97 39.73 -30.19 6.83
C THR A 97 40.39 -30.97 5.69
N LYS A 98 41.63 -30.60 5.33
CA LYS A 98 42.51 -31.47 4.55
C LYS A 98 43.78 -31.75 5.33
#